data_AF-A0A973M4K4-F1
#
_entry.id   AF-A0A973M4K4-F1
#
_cell.length_a   1.000
_cell.length_b   1.000
_cell.length_c   1.000
_cell.angle_alpha   90.00
_cell.angle_beta   90.00
_cell.angle_gamma   90.00
#
_symmetry.space_group_name_H-M   'P 1'
#
loop_
_entity.id
_entity.type
_entity.pdbx_description
1 polymer ?
#
loop_
_entity_poly.entity_id
_entity_poly.type
_entity_poly.pdbx_seq_one_letter_code
_entity_poly.pdbx_strand_id
1 'polypeptide(L)' 'MSKDLSIKEVADLTGQHPKTVAKLARQGVFPHAYKAGSGARTSPIRIPMRDVEAYRARQPRAAA' A
#
# COMPACT_ATOMS: atom_id res chain seq x y z
N MET A 1 -0.72 7.87 -16.02
CA MET A 1 0.54 7.73 -15.27
C MET A 1 0.23 6.99 -13.98
N SER A 2 0.78 5.79 -13.80
CA SER A 2 0.61 5.01 -12.56
C SER A 2 1.44 5.64 -11.46
N LYS A 3 0.81 6.25 -10.46
CA LYS A 3 1.50 6.85 -9.31
C LYS A 3 1.84 5.76 -8.31
N ASP A 4 3.12 5.65 -7.94
CA ASP A 4 3.60 4.72 -6.92
C ASP A 4 3.65 5.42 -5.56
N LEU A 5 2.84 4.95 -4.62
CA LEU A 5 2.66 5.54 -3.31
C LEU A 5 3.58 4.89 -2.27
N SER A 6 4.03 5.71 -1.34
CA SER A 6 4.68 5.23 -0.12
C SER A 6 3.65 4.67 0.87
N ILE A 7 4.12 3.85 1.82
CA ILE A 7 3.29 3.32 2.91
C ILE A 7 2.53 4.44 3.65
N LYS A 8 3.17 5.60 3.84
CA LYS A 8 2.56 6.74 4.54
C LYS A 8 1.40 7.32 3.73
N GLU A 9 1.59 7.53 2.43
CA GLU A 9 0.51 8.03 1.57
C GLU A 9 -0.66 7.03 1.48
N VAL A 10 -0.37 5.73 1.39
CA VAL A 10 -1.43 4.70 1.40
C VAL A 10 -2.17 4.67 2.74
N ALA A 11 -1.46 4.82 3.85
CA ALA A 11 -2.06 4.93 5.18
C ALA A 11 -3.03 6.12 5.25
N ASP A 12 -2.62 7.29 4.79
CA ASP A 12 -3.44 8.50 4.76
C ASP A 12 -4.70 8.31 3.88
N LEU A 13 -4.55 7.65 2.72
CA LEU A 13 -5.67 7.38 1.80
C LEU A 13 -6.66 6.33 2.28
N THR A 14 -6.18 5.35 3.05
CA THR A 14 -7.00 4.23 3.55
C THR A 14 -7.48 4.44 4.98
N GLY A 15 -7.02 5.51 5.66
CA GLY A 15 -7.27 5.74 7.08
C GLY A 15 -6.66 4.68 7.99
N GLN A 16 -5.69 3.90 7.49
CA GLN A 16 -5.05 2.83 8.24
C GLN A 16 -3.69 3.24 8.80
N HIS A 17 -3.29 2.63 9.91
CA HIS A 17 -1.96 2.89 10.47
C HIS A 17 -0.85 2.41 9.50
N PRO A 18 0.26 3.16 9.31
CA PRO A 18 1.34 2.77 8.39
C PRO A 18 1.92 1.37 8.64
N LYS A 19 2.02 0.95 9.91
CA LYS A 19 2.46 -0.43 10.25
C LYS A 19 1.50 -1.50 9.72
N THR A 20 0.20 -1.22 9.69
CA THR A 20 -0.82 -2.11 9.13
C THR A 20 -0.64 -2.23 7.64
N VAL A 21 -0.50 -1.09 6.93
CA VAL A 21 -0.24 -1.07 5.49
C VAL A 21 1.04 -1.82 5.14
N ALA A 22 2.12 -1.63 5.92
CA ALA A 22 3.37 -2.38 5.74
C ALA A 22 3.19 -3.89 5.89
N LYS A 23 2.37 -4.33 6.85
CA LYS A 23 2.03 -5.74 7.06
C LYS A 23 1.22 -6.28 5.88
N LEU A 24 0.20 -5.56 5.43
CA LEU A 24 -0.64 -5.94 4.28
C LEU A 24 0.19 -6.07 2.99
N ALA A 25 1.11 -5.15 2.73
CA ALA A 25 2.03 -5.25 1.60
C ALA A 25 2.91 -6.51 1.68
N ARG A 26 3.43 -6.85 2.85
CA ARG A 26 4.20 -8.09 3.06
C ARG A 26 3.36 -9.36 2.94
N GLN A 27 2.06 -9.26 3.22
CA GLN A 27 1.10 -10.36 3.08
C GLN A 27 0.62 -10.55 1.63
N GLY A 28 1.05 -9.72 0.68
CA GLY A 28 0.65 -9.81 -0.73
C GLY A 28 -0.74 -9.25 -1.02
N VAL A 29 -1.30 -8.45 -0.10
CA VAL A 29 -2.61 -7.79 -0.30
C VAL A 29 -2.57 -6.78 -1.45
N PHE A 30 -1.40 -6.20 -1.69
CA PHE A 30 -1.09 -5.34 -2.83
C PHE A 30 -0.20 -6.15 -3.80
N PRO A 31 -0.76 -6.76 -4.86
CA PRO A 31 -0.03 -7.72 -5.71
C PRO A 31 1.21 -7.16 -6.40
N HIS A 32 1.21 -5.85 -6.66
CA HIS A 32 2.28 -5.14 -7.35
C HIS A 32 3.09 -4.25 -6.41
N ALA A 33 2.94 -4.40 -5.10
CA ALA A 33 3.81 -3.72 -4.16
C ALA A 33 5.24 -4.26 -4.27
N TYR A 34 6.21 -3.36 -4.29
CA TYR A 34 7.62 -3.70 -4.45
C TYR A 34 8.49 -2.88 -3.49
N LYS A 35 9.68 -3.38 -3.18
CA LYS A 35 10.68 -2.61 -2.44
C LYS A 35 11.45 -1.72 -3.41
N ALA A 36 11.46 -0.42 -3.18
CA ALA A 36 12.33 0.51 -3.88
C ALA A 36 13.74 0.47 -3.26
N GLY A 37 14.75 0.22 -4.09
CA GLY A 37 16.16 0.05 -3.69
C GLY A 37 16.63 -1.40 -3.80
N SER A 38 17.88 -1.65 -3.39
CA SER A 38 18.60 -2.94 -3.58
C SER A 38 18.10 -4.11 -2.72
N GLY A 39 16.82 -4.16 -2.36
CA GLY A 39 16.21 -5.28 -1.62
C GLY A 39 16.57 -5.38 -0.13
N ALA A 40 17.26 -4.38 0.43
CA ALA A 40 17.65 -4.35 1.83
C ALA A 40 16.43 -4.44 2.78
N ARG A 41 16.66 -4.87 4.02
CA ARG A 41 15.60 -5.04 5.02
C ARG A 41 14.83 -3.73 5.30
N THR A 42 15.51 -2.60 5.16
CA THR A 42 15.01 -1.23 5.39
C THR A 42 14.54 -0.53 4.11
N SER A 43 14.63 -1.18 2.95
CA SER A 43 14.20 -0.57 1.69
C SER A 43 12.73 -0.16 1.74
N PRO A 44 12.40 1.08 1.35
CA PRO A 44 11.03 1.57 1.35
C PRO A 44 10.15 0.74 0.41
N ILE A 45 8.92 0.44 0.83
CA ILE A 45 7.93 -0.24 -0.02
C ILE A 45 7.14 0.82 -0.79
N ARG A 46 6.98 0.57 -2.09
CA ARG A 46 6.14 1.32 -3.01
C ARG A 46 4.96 0.48 -3.43
N ILE A 47 3.79 1.12 -3.44
CA ILE A 47 2.50 0.48 -3.73
C ILE A 47 1.85 1.26 -4.88
N PRO A 48 1.60 0.64 -6.04
CA PRO A 48 0.92 1.30 -7.14
C PRO A 48 -0.50 1.73 -6.75
N MET A 49 -0.93 2.93 -7.15
CA MET A 49 -2.26 3.47 -6.85
C MET A 49 -3.39 2.50 -7.21
N ARG A 50 -3.28 1.78 -8.32
CA ARG A 50 -4.27 0.78 -8.77
C ARG A 50 -4.56 -0.30 -7.71
N ASP A 51 -3.54 -0.73 -6.98
CA ASP A 51 -3.70 -1.76 -5.94
C ASP A 51 -4.34 -1.16 -4.69
N VAL A 52 -4.06 0.11 -4.39
CA VAL A 52 -4.69 0.85 -3.29
C VAL A 52 -6.18 1.06 -3.57
N GLU A 53 -6.53 1.43 -4.80
CA GLU A 53 -7.92 1.57 -5.23
C GLU A 53 -8.67 0.24 -5.17
N ALA A 54 -8.07 -0.85 -5.68
CA ALA A 54 -8.63 -2.19 -5.59
C ALA A 54 -8.83 -2.64 -4.13
N TYR A 55 -7.89 -2.29 -3.25
CA TYR A 55 -8.01 -2.56 -1.82
C TYR A 55 -9.15 -1.75 -1.17
N ARG A 56 -9.27 -0.46 -1.50
CA ARG A 56 -10.38 0.40 -1.02
C ARG A 56 -11.73 -0.11 -1.49
N ALA A 57 -11.85 -0.51 -2.75
CA ALA A 57 -13.08 -1.07 -3.32
C ALA A 57 -13.51 -2.38 -2.62
N ARG A 58 -12.55 -3.17 -2.12
CA ARG A 58 -12.81 -4.39 -1.34
C ARG A 58 -13.19 -4.14 0.11
N GLN A 59 -12.98 -2.93 0.65
CA GLN A 59 -13.31 -2.62 2.05
C GLN A 59 -14.76 -2.11 2.13
N PRO A 60 -15.72 -2.89 2.67
CA PRO A 60 -17.12 -2.48 2.76
C PRO A 60 -17.39 -1.35 3.77
N ARG A 61 -16.37 -0.70 4.33
CA ARG A 61 -16.48 0.19 5.49
C ARG A 61 -16.01 1.64 5.28
N ALA A 62 -15.66 2.04 4.06
CA ALA A 62 -15.14 3.39 3.78
C ALA A 62 -15.98 4.20 2.76
N ALA A 63 -17.24 3.81 2.57
CA ALA A 63 -18.24 4.61 1.86
C ALA A 63 -19.45 4.78 2.80
N ALA A 64 -19.33 5.72 3.74
CA ALA A 64 -20.43 6.26 4.52
C ALA A 64 -20.22 7.77 4.63
#